data_AF-A0A8B7R5Q6-F1
#
_entry.id   AF-A0A8B7R5Q6-F1
#
_cell.length_a   1.000
_cell.length_b   1.000
_cell.length_c   1.000
_cell.angle_alpha   90.00
_cell.angle_beta   90.00
_cell.angle_gamma   90.00
#
_symmetry.space_group_name_H-M   'P 1'
#
loop_
_entity.id
_entity.type
_entity.pdbx_description
1 polymer ?
#
loop_
_entity_poly.entity_id
_entity_poly.type
_entity_poly.pdbx_seq_one_letter_code
_entity_poly.pdbx_strand_id
1 'polypeptide(L)'
;MFVQQLLSRGYGFDQRTFGGVTFQKKAGDTAVGWALGYMLNLTNLIPAEPSRLLKGTDFSSWVVLLLLFAALLLAALVLLLCQARSTKSPSAI
;
A
#
# COMPACT_ATOMS: atom_id res chain seq x y z
N MET A 1 18.40 9.39 41.08
CA MET A 1 17.37 10.38 41.45
C MET A 1 16.89 11.21 40.26
N PHE A 2 17.74 11.95 39.53
CA PHE A 2 17.31 12.82 38.43
C PHE A 2 16.48 12.12 37.34
N VAL A 3 17.01 11.06 36.71
CA VAL A 3 16.33 10.35 35.60
C VAL A 3 14.98 9.75 36.02
N GLN A 4 14.91 9.21 37.23
CA GLN A 4 13.67 8.65 37.78
C GLN A 4 12.61 9.74 38.03
N GLN A 5 13.01 10.90 38.57
CA GLN A 5 12.11 12.04 38.77
C GLN A 5 11.68 12.65 37.43
N LEU A 6 12.57 12.70 36.43
CA LEU A 6 12.25 13.17 35.09
C LEU A 6 11.21 12.26 34.41
N LEU A 7 11.38 10.95 34.50
CA LEU A 7 10.43 9.99 33.90
C LEU A 7 9.08 10.00 34.61
N SER A 8 9.07 9.99 35.96
CA SER A 8 7.82 9.97 36.72
C SER A 8 7.11 11.33 36.77
N ARG A 9 7.80 12.39 37.20
CA ARG A 9 7.19 13.73 37.41
C ARG A 9 7.26 14.64 36.18
N GLY A 10 8.28 14.49 35.33
CA GLY A 10 8.44 15.30 34.13
C GLY A 10 7.62 14.78 32.95
N TYR A 11 7.81 13.50 32.61
CA TYR A 11 7.12 12.84 31.49
C TYR A 11 5.83 12.11 31.89
N GLY A 12 5.54 11.98 33.19
CA GLY A 12 4.28 11.37 33.65
C GLY A 12 4.21 9.85 33.51
N PHE A 13 5.34 9.14 33.48
CA PHE A 13 5.34 7.68 33.41
C PHE A 13 4.86 7.06 34.73
N ASP A 14 3.74 6.35 34.67
CA ASP A 14 3.23 5.49 35.74
C ASP A 14 3.78 4.06 35.66
N GLN A 15 3.58 3.28 36.72
CA GLN A 15 4.07 1.91 36.84
C GLN A 15 3.59 0.97 35.71
N ARG A 16 2.42 1.22 35.12
CA ARG A 16 1.90 0.46 33.97
C ARG A 16 2.55 0.89 32.66
N THR A 17 2.71 2.19 32.43
CA THR A 17 3.28 2.77 31.20
C THR A 17 4.79 2.55 31.13
N PHE A 18 5.46 2.51 32.28
CA PHE A 18 6.89 2.25 32.37
C PHE A 18 7.28 0.85 31.86
N GLY A 19 6.36 -0.12 31.91
CA GLY A 19 6.60 -1.47 31.37
C GLY A 19 6.91 -1.50 29.87
N GLY A 20 6.53 -0.47 29.10
CA GLY A 20 6.87 -0.33 27.68
C GLY A 20 8.21 0.38 27.40
N VAL A 21 8.91 0.85 28.43
CA VAL A 21 10.16 1.61 28.26
C VAL A 21 11.35 0.66 28.33
N THR A 22 12.14 0.58 27.25
CA THR A 22 13.38 -0.18 27.21
C THR A 22 14.59 0.73 27.07
N PHE A 23 15.59 0.55 27.94
CA PHE A 23 16.85 1.29 27.86
C PHE A 23 17.83 0.53 26.96
N GLN A 24 18.01 1.01 25.73
CA GLN A 24 18.88 0.40 24.73
C GLN A 24 19.79 1.44 24.08
N LYS A 25 21.05 1.07 23.84
CA LYS A 25 22.06 1.95 23.20
C LYS A 25 22.33 1.63 21.73
N LYS A 26 21.87 0.46 21.25
CA LYS A 26 22.08 -0.05 19.89
C LYS A 26 20.80 -0.71 19.39
N ALA A 27 20.57 -0.60 18.10
CA ALA A 27 19.53 -1.33 17.38
C ALA A 27 20.18 -1.96 16.15
N GLY A 28 20.17 -3.30 16.07
CA GLY A 28 21.04 -4.04 15.15
C GLY A 28 22.51 -3.70 15.42
N ASP A 29 23.27 -3.40 14.35
CA ASP A 29 24.69 -3.07 14.45
C ASP A 29 25.00 -1.58 14.68
N THR A 30 23.97 -0.72 14.68
CA THR A 30 24.14 0.75 14.75
C THR A 30 23.77 1.32 16.12
N ALA A 31 24.50 2.34 16.56
CA ALA A 31 24.18 3.08 17.78
C ALA A 31 22.90 3.91 17.61
N VAL A 32 22.03 3.87 18.62
CA VAL A 32 20.78 4.64 18.61
C VAL A 32 21.10 6.10 18.93
N GLY A 33 20.77 7.00 18.01
CA GLY A 33 21.01 8.43 18.17
C GLY A 33 20.57 9.23 16.95
N TRP A 34 20.58 10.56 17.09
CA TRP A 34 20.06 11.47 16.05
C TRP A 34 20.96 11.55 14.82
N ALA A 35 22.24 11.19 14.95
CA ALA A 35 23.22 11.27 13.86
C ALA A 35 22.82 10.46 12.62
N LEU A 36 22.28 9.25 12.81
CA LEU A 36 21.85 8.41 11.69
C LEU A 36 20.65 9.02 10.96
N GLY A 37 19.62 9.47 11.71
CA GLY A 37 18.46 10.16 11.13
C GLY A 37 18.85 11.45 10.41
N TYR A 38 19.81 12.19 10.94
CA TYR A 38 20.36 13.39 10.31
C TYR A 38 21.04 13.07 8.97
N MET A 39 21.86 12.01 8.93
CA MET A 39 22.49 11.55 7.69
C MET A 39 21.45 11.11 6.65
N LEU A 40 20.41 10.38 7.08
CA LEU A 40 19.31 9.94 6.22
C LEU A 40 18.54 11.12 5.62
N ASN A 41 18.31 12.19 6.40
CA ASN A 41 17.66 13.41 5.92
C ASN A 41 18.53 14.16 4.90
N LEU A 42 19.84 14.32 5.18
CA LEU A 42 20.77 14.98 4.27
C LEU A 42 20.97 14.24 2.95
N THR A 43 20.91 12.92 2.98
CA THR A 43 21.06 12.06 1.79
C THR A 43 19.72 11.82 1.07
N ASN A 44 18.62 12.38 1.58
CA ASN A 44 17.26 12.17 1.07
C ASN A 44 16.92 10.67 0.89
N LEU A 45 17.45 9.84 1.81
CA LEU A 45 17.28 8.39 1.80
C LEU A 45 15.94 7.94 2.41
N ILE A 46 15.22 8.85 3.06
CA ILE A 46 13.85 8.63 3.52
C ILE A 46 12.92 9.20 2.45
N PRO A 47 12.37 8.36 1.57
CA PRO A 47 11.47 8.85 0.52
C PRO A 47 10.20 9.41 1.17
N ALA A 48 9.84 10.65 0.82
CA ALA A 48 8.64 11.32 1.32
C ALA A 48 7.35 10.58 0.92
N GLU A 49 7.37 9.92 -0.24
CA GLU A 49 6.34 9.01 -0.70
C GLU A 49 6.91 7.59 -0.77
N PRO A 50 6.25 6.58 -0.18
CA PRO A 50 6.62 5.20 -0.47
C PRO A 50 6.58 5.02 -1.98
N SER A 51 7.65 4.44 -2.53
CA SER A 51 7.87 4.26 -3.97
C SER A 51 6.54 4.03 -4.68
N ARG A 52 6.10 5.08 -5.40
CA ARG A 52 4.78 5.19 -6.04
C ARG A 52 4.54 4.15 -7.14
N LEU A 53 5.45 3.19 -7.28
CA LEU A 53 5.38 2.03 -8.15
C LEU A 53 4.41 0.96 -7.65
N LEU A 54 4.06 0.96 -6.35
CA LEU A 54 3.06 0.05 -5.76
C LEU A 54 1.67 0.66 -5.62
N LYS A 55 1.40 1.77 -6.32
CA LYS A 55 0.05 2.31 -6.48
C LYS A 55 -0.46 2.15 -7.91
N GLY A 56 0.04 1.15 -8.62
CA GLY A 56 -0.75 0.51 -9.67
C GLY A 56 -1.82 -0.32 -8.97
N THR A 57 -2.98 0.30 -8.72
CA THR A 57 -4.31 -0.32 -8.55
C THR A 57 -4.25 -1.84 -8.37
N ASP A 58 -4.61 -2.34 -7.17
CA ASP A 58 -4.56 -3.77 -6.78
C ASP A 58 -4.61 -4.68 -8.00
N PHE A 59 -3.52 -5.41 -8.27
CA PHE A 59 -3.36 -6.24 -9.48
C PHE A 59 -4.63 -7.05 -9.80
N SER A 60 -5.32 -7.53 -8.76
CA SER A 60 -6.62 -8.18 -8.82
C SER A 60 -7.72 -7.35 -9.50
N SER A 61 -7.87 -6.06 -9.17
CA SER A 61 -8.87 -5.16 -9.74
C SER A 61 -8.64 -4.91 -11.23
N TRP A 62 -7.39 -4.80 -11.67
CA TRP A 62 -7.05 -4.68 -13.10
C TRP A 62 -7.40 -5.92 -13.89
N VAL A 63 -7.13 -7.11 -13.34
CA VAL A 63 -7.44 -8.38 -13.98
C VAL A 63 -8.96 -8.53 -14.14
N VAL A 64 -9.75 -8.20 -13.11
CA VAL A 64 -11.22 -8.25 -13.19
C VAL A 64 -11.75 -7.29 -14.25
N LEU A 65 -11.23 -6.06 -14.32
CA LEU A 65 -11.66 -5.06 -15.30
C LEU A 65 -11.37 -5.53 -16.74
N LEU A 66 -10.18 -6.09 -16.99
CA LEU A 66 -9.80 -6.63 -18.30
C LEU A 66 -10.68 -7.83 -18.70
N LEU A 67 -10.96 -8.73 -17.76
CA LEU A 67 -11.84 -9.88 -18.00
C LEU A 67 -13.26 -9.43 -18.38
N LEU A 68 -13.81 -8.47 -17.63
CA LEU A 68 -15.15 -7.93 -17.88
C LEU A 68 -15.22 -7.23 -19.23
N PHE A 69 -14.19 -6.46 -19.60
CA PHE A 69 -14.09 -5.83 -20.90
C PHE A 69 -14.05 -6.85 -22.06
N ALA A 70 -13.26 -7.92 -21.92
CA ALA A 70 -13.19 -9.00 -22.90
C ALA A 70 -14.54 -9.73 -23.06
N ALA A 71 -15.23 -10.01 -21.95
CA ALA A 71 -16.55 -10.63 -21.97
C ALA A 71 -17.59 -9.76 -22.70
N LEU A 72 -17.56 -8.44 -22.47
CA LEU A 72 -18.47 -7.49 -23.12
C LEU A 72 -18.25 -7.44 -24.64
N LEU A 73 -16.99 -7.42 -25.08
CA LEU A 73 -16.63 -7.47 -26.50
C LEU A 73 -17.09 -8.77 -27.16
N LEU A 74 -16.93 -9.91 -26.48
CA LEU A 74 -17.37 -11.20 -26.99
C LEU A 74 -18.90 -11.25 -27.14
N ALA A 75 -19.63 -10.76 -26.14
CA ALA A 75 -21.09 -10.67 -26.18
C ALA A 75 -21.57 -9.77 -27.31
N ALA A 76 -20.95 -8.59 -27.49
CA ALA A 76 -21.26 -7.68 -28.59
C ALA A 76 -21.00 -8.33 -29.96
N LEU A 77 -19.88 -9.03 -30.12
CA LEU A 77 -19.56 -9.75 -31.37
C LEU A 77 -20.58 -10.85 -31.66
N VAL A 78 -20.97 -11.64 -30.65
CA VAL A 78 -21.98 -12.69 -30.79
C VAL A 78 -23.33 -12.07 -31.19
N LEU A 79 -23.76 -11.00 -30.53
CA LEU A 79 -25.00 -10.30 -30.87
C LEU A 79 -24.97 -9.76 -32.30
N LEU A 80 -23.87 -9.15 -32.73
CA LEU A 80 -23.70 -8.66 -34.11
C LEU A 80 -23.76 -9.81 -35.12
N LEU A 81 -23.14 -10.95 -34.83
CA LEU A 81 -23.19 -12.13 -35.69
C LEU A 81 -24.59 -12.73 -35.74
N CYS A 82 -25.28 -12.85 -34.60
CA CYS A 82 -26.66 -13.31 -34.52
C CYS A 82 -27.59 -12.41 -35.33
N GLN A 83 -27.46 -11.09 -35.21
CA GLN A 83 -28.24 -10.14 -36.00
C GLN A 83 -27.91 -10.24 -37.49
N ALA A 84 -26.63 -10.33 -37.87
CA ALA A 84 -26.22 -10.51 -39.27
C ALA A 84 -26.69 -11.85 -39.87
N ARG A 85 -26.85 -12.89 -39.05
CA ARG A 85 -27.45 -14.17 -39.49
C ARG A 85 -28.97 -14.11 -39.54
N SER A 86 -29.62 -13.37 -38.63
CA SER A 86 -31.08 -13.19 -38.63
C SER A 86 -31.56 -12.28 -39.75
N THR A 87 -30.77 -11.30 -40.18
CA THR A 87 -31.07 -10.53 -41.41
C THR A 87 -30.79 -11.33 -42.68
N LYS A 88 -30.10 -12.46 -42.54
CA LYS A 88 -29.82 -13.45 -43.59
C LYS A 88 -30.57 -14.77 -43.36
N SER A 89 -31.73 -14.75 -42.73
CA SER A 89 -32.77 -15.73 -43.03
C SER A 89 -33.47 -15.24 -44.29
N PRO A 90 -33.17 -15.80 -45.48
CA PRO A 90 -33.95 -15.51 -46.67
C PRO A 90 -35.40 -15.88 -46.36
N SER A 91 -36.27 -14.88 -46.49
CA SER A 91 -37.66 -15.07 -46.82
C SER A 91 -37.72 -15.98 -48.06
N ALA A 92 -37.73 -17.29 -47.81
CA ALA A 92 -38.02 -18.32 -48.78
C ALA A 92 -39.14 -19.16 -48.14
N ILE A 93 -40.36 -18.74 -48.44
CA ILE A 93 -41.47 -19.49 -49.08
C ILE A 93 -42.72 -18.62 -48.93
#